data_AF-A0A101UYF2-F1
#
_entry.id   AF-A0A101UYF2-F1
#
_cell.length_a   1.000
_cell.length_b   1.000
_cell.length_c   1.000
_cell.angle_alpha   90.00
_cell.angle_beta   90.00
_cell.angle_gamma   90.00
#
_symmetry.space_group_name_H-M   'P 1'
#
loop_
_entity.id
_entity.type
_entity.pdbx_description
1 polymer ?
#
loop_
_entity_poly.entity_id
_entity_poly.type
_entity_poly.pdbx_seq_one_letter_code
_entity_poly.pdbx_strand_id
1 'polypeptide(L)'
;MWDDVVVASRTSDPEHPQLDDHAQGGALQLLRHMMRESEEDGVVSRGQPKFAPVVTKVGASTVVIQDCADGSKWLQYTRDGSLEDDVPGGHHRVDATVGKHGDLWMVESLYIGEVGTCVE
;
A
#
# COMPACT_ATOMS: atom_id res chain seq x y z
N MET A 1 7.72 0.26 -3.79
CA MET A 1 6.75 -0.24 -2.78
C MET A 1 5.34 0.21 -3.12
N TRP A 2 4.96 1.49 -2.95
CA TRP A 2 3.58 1.95 -3.19
C TRP A 2 3.01 1.51 -4.56
N ASP A 3 3.77 1.69 -5.64
CA ASP A 3 3.33 1.25 -6.98
C ASP A 3 3.22 -0.28 -7.10
N ASP A 4 4.04 -1.05 -6.37
CA ASP A 4 3.99 -2.52 -6.39
C ASP A 4 2.66 -3.02 -5.80
N VAL A 5 2.16 -2.35 -4.75
CA VAL A 5 0.83 -2.63 -4.18
C VAL A 5 -0.26 -2.31 -5.18
N VAL A 6 -0.16 -1.20 -5.92
CA VAL A 6 -1.12 -0.85 -6.98
C VAL A 6 -1.16 -1.93 -8.07
N VAL A 7 -0.01 -2.53 -8.42
CA VAL A 7 0.01 -3.63 -9.39
C VAL A 7 -0.59 -4.91 -8.80
N ALA A 8 -0.15 -5.35 -7.62
CA ALA A 8 -0.64 -6.57 -6.97
C ALA A 8 -2.15 -6.53 -6.71
N SER A 9 -2.69 -5.36 -6.36
CA SER A 9 -4.12 -5.18 -6.08
C SER A 9 -5.03 -5.39 -7.29
N ARG A 10 -4.47 -5.39 -8.51
CA ARG A 10 -5.24 -5.66 -9.74
C ARG A 10 -5.66 -7.12 -9.86
N THR A 11 -4.94 -8.01 -9.17
CA THR A 11 -5.24 -9.45 -9.10
C THR A 11 -5.60 -9.89 -7.69
N SER A 12 -5.34 -9.06 -6.68
CA SER A 12 -5.46 -9.40 -5.25
C SER A 12 -4.64 -10.65 -4.90
N ASP A 13 -3.51 -10.86 -5.58
CA ASP A 13 -2.66 -12.03 -5.36
C ASP A 13 -1.72 -11.77 -4.17
N PRO A 14 -1.87 -12.49 -3.03
CA PRO A 14 -1.02 -12.31 -1.86
C PRO A 14 0.42 -12.78 -2.08
N GLU A 15 0.70 -13.56 -3.12
CA GLU A 15 2.05 -14.01 -3.48
C GLU A 15 2.56 -13.31 -4.75
N HIS A 16 1.94 -12.18 -5.13
CA HIS A 16 2.38 -11.40 -6.27
C HIS A 16 3.85 -10.98 -6.09
N PRO A 17 4.76 -11.33 -7.02
CA PRO A 17 6.20 -11.23 -6.80
C PRO A 17 6.69 -9.80 -6.55
N GLN A 18 6.00 -8.79 -7.08
CA GLN A 18 6.38 -7.38 -6.84
C GLN A 18 6.21 -6.92 -5.40
N LEU A 19 5.42 -7.60 -4.57
CA LEU A 19 5.31 -7.24 -3.15
C LEU A 19 6.66 -7.37 -2.43
N ASP A 20 7.48 -8.33 -2.85
CA ASP A 20 8.79 -8.61 -2.27
C ASP A 20 9.90 -7.69 -2.82
N ASP A 21 9.67 -6.96 -3.93
CA ASP A 21 10.71 -6.13 -4.57
C ASP A 21 11.18 -4.98 -3.65
N HIS A 22 10.27 -4.41 -2.86
CA HIS A 22 10.53 -3.22 -2.05
C HIS A 22 9.93 -3.26 -0.64
N ALA A 23 9.34 -4.38 -0.21
CA ALA A 23 8.84 -4.55 1.14
C ALA A 23 9.35 -5.86 1.76
N GLN A 24 9.55 -5.83 3.06
CA GLN A 24 9.91 -7.01 3.85
C GLN A 24 9.35 -6.90 5.26
N GLY A 25 9.62 -7.90 6.11
CA GLY A 25 9.30 -7.84 7.52
C GLY A 25 7.80 -7.62 7.77
N GLY A 26 7.47 -6.65 8.63
CA GLY A 26 6.09 -6.33 8.98
C GLY A 26 5.32 -5.68 7.83
N ALA A 27 6.00 -4.87 7.01
CA ALA A 27 5.39 -4.23 5.86
C ALA A 27 4.90 -5.26 4.83
N LEU A 28 5.76 -6.22 4.44
CA LEU A 28 5.38 -7.28 3.51
C LEU A 28 4.22 -8.13 4.06
N GLN A 29 4.28 -8.51 5.34
CA GLN A 29 3.21 -9.27 5.98
C GLN A 29 1.85 -8.54 5.90
N LEU A 30 1.83 -7.23 6.16
CA LEU A 30 0.61 -6.42 6.04
C LEU A 30 0.09 -6.40 4.60
N LEU A 31 0.96 -6.16 3.61
CA LEU A 31 0.55 -6.11 2.20
C LEU A 31 -0.04 -7.44 1.74
N ARG A 32 0.61 -8.57 2.07
CA ARG A 32 0.08 -9.91 1.73
C ARG A 32 -1.24 -10.20 2.44
N HIS A 33 -1.42 -9.73 3.67
CA HIS A 33 -2.69 -9.85 4.38
C HIS A 33 -3.80 -9.06 3.66
N MET A 34 -3.56 -7.80 3.29
CA MET A 34 -4.53 -7.00 2.54
C MET A 34 -4.93 -7.63 1.20
N MET A 35 -3.97 -8.21 0.47
CA MET A 35 -4.26 -8.93 -0.77
C MET A 35 -5.11 -10.16 -0.52
N ARG A 36 -4.80 -10.94 0.53
CA ARG A 36 -5.58 -12.13 0.91
C ARG A 36 -7.01 -11.80 1.30
N GLU A 37 -7.25 -10.76 2.10
CA GLU A 37 -8.61 -10.31 2.42
C GLU A 37 -9.39 -9.95 1.15
N SER A 38 -8.76 -9.19 0.24
CA SER A 38 -9.38 -8.86 -1.06
C SER A 38 -9.63 -10.10 -1.92
N GLU A 39 -8.72 -11.10 -1.85
CA GLU A 39 -8.85 -12.37 -2.56
C GLU A 39 -10.06 -13.18 -2.07
N GLU A 40 -10.21 -13.26 -0.75
CA GLU A 40 -11.28 -13.96 -0.02
C GLU A 40 -12.64 -13.28 -0.25
N ASP A 41 -12.67 -11.94 -0.24
CA ASP A 41 -13.85 -11.13 -0.57
C ASP A 41 -14.21 -11.17 -2.06
N GLY A 42 -13.32 -11.68 -2.90
CA GLY A 42 -13.57 -11.82 -4.33
C GLY A 42 -13.47 -10.52 -5.13
N VAL A 43 -12.73 -9.56 -4.60
CA VAL A 43 -12.58 -8.22 -5.17
C VAL A 43 -11.15 -7.95 -5.64
N VAL A 44 -11.01 -7.01 -6.56
CA VAL A 44 -9.74 -6.43 -7.02
C VAL A 44 -9.84 -4.93 -6.96
N SER A 45 -8.72 -4.25 -6.69
CA SER A 45 -8.71 -2.79 -6.66
C SER A 45 -8.12 -2.23 -7.96
N ARG A 46 -8.81 -1.27 -8.57
CA ARG A 46 -8.41 -0.62 -9.83
C ARG A 46 -8.30 0.88 -9.67
N GLY A 47 -7.53 1.50 -10.57
CA GLY A 47 -7.15 2.90 -10.49
C GLY A 47 -5.79 3.07 -9.81
N GLN A 48 -5.55 4.24 -9.22
CA GLN A 48 -4.28 4.55 -8.58
C GLN A 48 -4.49 5.66 -7.55
N PRO A 49 -4.03 5.47 -6.30
CA PRO A 49 -4.02 6.57 -5.34
C PRO A 49 -3.06 7.67 -5.77
N LYS A 50 -3.28 8.87 -5.27
CA LYS A 50 -2.20 9.87 -5.28
C LYS A 50 -1.39 9.71 -4.01
N PHE A 51 -0.08 9.62 -4.16
CA PHE A 51 0.86 9.60 -3.04
C PHE A 51 1.57 10.94 -2.95
N ALA A 52 1.79 11.41 -1.73
CA ALA A 52 2.55 12.62 -1.41
C ALA A 52 3.58 12.31 -0.29
N PRO A 53 4.49 11.33 -0.50
CA PRO A 53 5.40 10.92 0.55
C PRO A 53 6.45 11.99 0.82
N VAL A 54 6.71 12.23 2.10
CA VAL A 54 7.76 13.12 2.60
C VAL A 54 8.68 12.34 3.54
N VAL A 55 9.98 12.56 3.39
CA VAL A 55 10.97 12.04 4.33
C VAL A 55 10.98 12.91 5.57
N THR A 56 10.67 12.33 6.72
CA THR A 56 10.61 13.04 8.01
C THR A 56 11.87 12.85 8.84
N LYS A 57 12.61 11.76 8.62
CA LYS A 57 13.87 11.49 9.31
C LYS A 57 14.81 10.64 8.44
N VAL A 58 16.10 10.98 8.49
CA VAL A 58 17.17 10.22 7.84
C VAL A 58 18.21 9.80 8.88
N GLY A 59 18.58 8.53 8.87
CA GLY A 59 19.68 7.94 9.61
C GLY A 59 20.68 7.24 8.68
N ALA A 60 21.71 6.61 9.24
CA ALA A 60 22.78 5.98 8.45
C ALA A 60 22.29 4.78 7.61
N SER A 61 21.32 4.02 8.13
CA SER A 61 20.76 2.82 7.50
C SER A 61 19.23 2.75 7.62
N THR A 62 18.60 3.89 7.90
CA THR A 62 17.15 3.98 8.15
C THR A 62 16.61 5.29 7.61
N VAL A 63 15.43 5.25 6.99
CA VAL A 63 14.67 6.45 6.57
C VAL A 63 13.24 6.30 7.07
N VAL A 64 12.68 7.37 7.63
CA VAL A 64 11.26 7.43 8.01
C VAL A 64 10.52 8.28 6.99
N ILE A 65 9.45 7.71 6.45
CA ILE A 65 8.59 8.31 5.44
C ILE A 65 7.20 8.45 6.03
N GLN A 66 6.61 9.60 5.79
CA GLN A 66 5.21 9.88 6.06
C GLN A 66 4.53 10.18 4.73
N ASP A 67 3.31 9.73 4.54
CA ASP A 67 2.52 9.97 3.33
C ASP A 67 1.06 10.26 3.71
N CYS A 68 0.34 10.96 2.83
CA CYS A 68 -1.10 11.08 2.87
C CYS A 68 -1.66 10.55 1.56
N ALA A 69 -1.93 9.25 1.53
CA ALA A 69 -2.36 8.57 0.31
C ALA A 69 -3.84 8.89 0.01
N ASP A 70 -4.11 9.54 -1.11
CA ASP A 70 -5.46 9.82 -1.61
C ASP A 70 -6.00 8.61 -2.38
N GLY A 71 -6.78 7.78 -1.71
CA GLY A 71 -7.43 6.59 -2.28
C GLY A 71 -8.71 6.86 -3.06
N SER A 72 -9.12 8.13 -3.27
CA SER A 72 -10.42 8.46 -3.88
C SER A 72 -10.63 7.97 -5.31
N LYS A 73 -9.54 7.60 -6.00
CA LYS A 73 -9.57 7.00 -7.33
C LYS A 73 -9.07 5.56 -7.34
N TRP A 74 -9.04 4.91 -6.19
CA TRP A 74 -8.70 3.50 -6.03
C TRP A 74 -9.94 2.77 -5.52
N LEU A 75 -10.66 2.12 -6.45
CA LEU A 75 -11.97 1.53 -6.18
C LEU A 75 -11.91 0.01 -6.26
N GLN A 76 -12.75 -0.66 -5.48
CA GLN A 76 -12.89 -2.11 -5.48
C GLN A 76 -13.94 -2.57 -6.50
N TYR A 77 -13.60 -3.65 -7.19
CA TYR A 77 -14.44 -4.28 -8.20
C TYR A 77 -14.52 -5.77 -7.91
N THR A 78 -15.68 -6.37 -8.11
CA THR A 78 -15.79 -7.82 -8.24
C THR A 78 -14.87 -8.30 -9.38
N ARG A 79 -14.46 -9.57 -9.34
CA ARG A 79 -13.63 -10.16 -10.41
C ARG A 79 -14.28 -10.15 -11.79
N ASP A 80 -15.62 -10.14 -11.87
CA ASP A 80 -16.36 -10.01 -13.14
C ASP A 80 -16.41 -8.57 -13.68
N GLY A 81 -15.94 -7.60 -12.89
CA GLY A 81 -15.76 -6.21 -13.30
C GLY A 81 -16.86 -5.25 -12.87
N SER A 82 -17.83 -5.69 -12.07
CA SER A 82 -18.81 -4.82 -11.42
C SER A 82 -18.14 -4.03 -10.29
N LEU A 83 -18.55 -2.78 -10.08
CA LEU A 83 -18.08 -1.98 -8.96
C LEU A 83 -18.67 -2.56 -7.66
N GLU A 84 -17.83 -2.90 -6.68
CA GLU A 84 -18.28 -3.51 -5.41
C GLU A 84 -19.03 -2.47 -4.58
N ASP A 85 -18.41 -1.31 -4.38
CA ASP A 85 -19.06 -0.11 -3.88
C ASP A 85 -18.53 1.14 -4.57
N ASP A 86 -19.35 2.18 -4.61
CA ASP A 86 -18.98 3.51 -5.11
C ASP A 86 -18.65 4.45 -3.95
N VAL A 87 -18.16 3.90 -2.83
CA VAL A 87 -17.65 4.71 -1.72
C VAL A 87 -16.20 5.05 -2.08
N PRO A 88 -15.89 6.29 -2.47
CA PRO A 88 -14.52 6.63 -2.83
C PRO A 88 -13.63 6.40 -1.61
N GLY A 89 -12.49 5.75 -1.83
CA GLY A 89 -11.43 5.74 -0.83
C GLY A 89 -11.12 7.18 -0.38
N GLY A 90 -10.63 7.36 0.83
CA GLY A 90 -10.30 8.69 1.32
C GLY A 90 -8.80 8.91 1.42
N HIS A 91 -8.44 9.96 2.14
CA HIS A 91 -7.06 10.20 2.53
C HIS A 91 -6.67 9.27 3.69
N HIS A 92 -5.62 8.47 3.49
CA HIS A 92 -5.08 7.57 4.49
C HIS A 92 -3.71 8.04 4.95
N ARG A 93 -3.53 8.09 6.26
CA ARG A 93 -2.20 8.33 6.84
C ARG A 93 -1.28 7.14 6.56
N VAL A 94 -0.29 7.42 5.72
CA VAL A 94 0.94 6.70 5.41
C VAL A 94 2.07 6.78 6.46
N ASP A 95 2.44 5.77 7.25
CA ASP A 95 3.71 5.81 7.99
C ASP A 95 4.59 4.60 7.66
N ALA A 96 5.82 4.83 7.23
CA ALA A 96 6.73 3.79 6.80
C ALA A 96 8.15 4.00 7.35
N THR A 97 8.79 2.90 7.74
CA THR A 97 10.23 2.87 8.03
C THR A 97 10.93 2.00 7.00
N VAL A 98 11.95 2.58 6.37
CA VAL A 98 12.78 1.95 5.35
C VAL A 98 14.12 1.60 5.96
N GLY A 99 14.53 0.34 5.82
CA GLY A 99 15.83 -0.18 6.25
C GLY A 99 16.75 -0.44 5.07
N LYS A 100 18.07 -0.37 5.32
CA LYS A 100 19.10 -0.72 4.33
C LYS A 100 19.49 -2.20 4.44
N HIS A 101 19.37 -2.94 3.34
CA HIS A 101 19.73 -4.36 3.22
C HIS A 101 20.77 -4.54 2.10
N GLY A 102 22.05 -4.57 2.48
CA GLY A 102 23.14 -4.50 1.52
C GLY A 102 23.10 -3.15 0.79
N ASP A 103 22.92 -3.19 -0.54
CA ASP A 103 22.76 -2.00 -1.37
C ASP A 103 21.30 -1.61 -1.65
N LEU A 104 20.35 -2.40 -1.14
CA LEU A 104 18.92 -2.17 -1.33
C LEU A 104 18.32 -1.42 -0.14
N TRP A 105 17.25 -0.68 -0.40
CA TRP A 105 16.41 -0.06 0.61
C TRP A 105 15.02 -0.69 0.52
N MET A 106 14.52 -1.20 1.64
CA MET A 106 13.24 -1.91 1.68
C MET A 106 12.39 -1.35 2.82
N VAL A 107 11.08 -1.29 2.60
CA VAL A 107 10.13 -0.92 3.65
C VAL A 107 10.02 -2.09 4.62
N GLU A 108 10.37 -1.88 5.89
CA GLU A 108 10.37 -2.93 6.93
C GLU A 108 9.13 -2.86 7.81
N SER A 109 8.62 -1.65 8.02
CA SER A 109 7.43 -1.35 8.81
C SER A 109 6.54 -0.41 8.02
N LEU A 110 5.24 -0.70 8.05
CA LEU A 110 4.21 0.05 7.37
C LEU A 110 2.99 0.13 8.29
N TYR A 111 2.44 1.34 8.41
CA TYR A 111 1.17 1.62 9.03
C TYR A 111 0.30 2.38 8.04
N ILE A 112 -0.96 1.96 7.92
CA ILE A 112 -1.98 2.62 7.09
C ILE A 112 -3.13 2.97 8.02
N GLY A 113 -3.37 4.27 8.19
CA GLY A 113 -4.48 4.77 8.99
C GLY A 113 -5.83 4.61 8.29
N GLU A 114 -6.91 4.73 9.07
CA GLU A 114 -8.27 4.80 8.55
C GLU A 114 -8.47 6.03 7.63
N VAL A 115 -9.54 6.01 6.84
CA VAL A 115 -9.95 7.16 6.02
C VAL A 115 -10.09 8.42 6.88
N GLY A 116 -9.51 9.54 6.43
CA GLY A 116 -9.60 10.84 7.08
C GLY A 116 -8.56 11.08 8.18
N THR A 117 -7.64 10.14 8.39
CA THR A 117 -6.53 10.30 9.34
C THR A 117 -5.48 11.33 8.89
N CYS A 118 -5.55 11.78 7.65
CA CYS A 118 -4.88 12.98 7.17
C CYS A 118 -5.83 13.81 6.30
N VAL A 119 -5.60 15.12 6.27
CA VAL A 119 -6.34 16.09 5.47
C VAL A 119 -5.29 17.02 4.86
N GLU A 120 -5.11 16.98 3.54
CA GLU A 120 -4.30 17.99 2.84
C GLU A 120 -5.06 19.31 2.71
#